data_AF-A0A1G7JSU2-F1
#
_entry.id   AF-A0A1G7JSU2-F1
#
_cell.length_a   1.000
_cell.length_b   1.000
_cell.length_c   1.000
_cell.angle_alpha   90.00
_cell.angle_beta   90.00
_cell.angle_gamma   90.00
#
_symmetry.space_group_name_H-M   'P 1'
#
loop_
_entity.id
_entity.type
_entity.pdbx_description
1 polymer ?
#
loop_
_entity_poly.entity_id
_entity_poly.type
_entity_poly.pdbx_seq_one_letter_code
_entity_poly.pdbx_strand_id
1 'polypeptide(L)' 'MEKLETLLEKHHTEWQIIQFIKANVDDYHQISTADFLKCYNVRTMLRWRNVGHKSISKLAEVFDKEGLSLKY' A
#
# COMPACT_ATOMS: atom_id res chain seq x y z
N MET A 1 14.46 2.68 6.85
CA MET A 1 13.24 1.90 6.55
C MET A 1 13.14 1.73 5.06
N GLU A 2 12.67 0.57 4.61
CA GLU A 2 12.52 0.24 3.19
C GLU A 2 11.46 1.14 2.52
N LYS A 3 11.72 1.53 1.27
CA LYS A 3 10.75 2.27 0.44
C LYS A 3 9.55 1.38 0.10
N LEU A 4 8.38 2.00 -0.02
CA LEU A 4 7.16 1.26 -0.36
C LEU A 4 7.30 0.51 -1.69
N GLU A 5 7.86 1.16 -2.72
CA GLU A 5 8.06 0.56 -4.04
C GLU A 5 8.89 -0.72 -3.98
N THR A 6 10.00 -0.71 -3.25
CA THR A 6 10.90 -1.87 -3.11
C THR A 6 10.18 -3.05 -2.44
N LEU A 7 9.38 -2.78 -1.41
CA LEU A 7 8.60 -3.81 -0.73
C LEU A 7 7.53 -4.40 -1.65
N LEU A 8 6.82 -3.57 -2.41
CA LEU A 8 5.80 -4.03 -3.34
C LEU A 8 6.39 -4.87 -4.49
N GLU A 9 7.57 -4.50 -4.99
CA GLU A 9 8.32 -5.25 -6.01
C GLU A 9 8.81 -6.60 -5.47
N LYS A 10 9.39 -6.60 -4.26
CA LYS A 10 9.87 -7.82 -3.56
C LYS A 10 8.78 -8.87 -3.41
N HIS A 11 7.53 -8.45 -3.17
CA HIS A 11 6.38 -9.35 -3.01
C HIS A 11 5.61 -9.62 -4.30
N HIS A 12 6.12 -9.19 -5.45
CA HIS A 12 5.47 -9.33 -6.75
C HIS A 12 4.01 -8.84 -6.75
N THR A 13 3.77 -7.68 -6.13
CA THR A 13 2.43 -7.12 -6.00
C THR A 13 1.82 -6.88 -7.38
N GLU A 14 0.54 -7.20 -7.54
CA GLU A 14 -0.17 -7.02 -8.80
C GLU A 14 -0.06 -5.59 -9.32
N TRP A 15 0.27 -5.45 -10.60
CA TRP A 15 0.45 -4.15 -11.25
C TRP A 15 -0.75 -3.22 -11.04
N GLN A 16 -1.98 -3.74 -11.02
CA GLN A 16 -3.18 -2.95 -10.76
C GLN A 16 -3.17 -2.29 -9.36
N ILE A 17 -2.71 -3.00 -8.33
CA ILE A 17 -2.60 -2.46 -6.97
C ILE A 17 -1.53 -1.36 -6.94
N ILE A 18 -0.38 -1.59 -7.59
CA ILE A 18 0.68 -0.59 -7.71
C ILE A 18 0.16 0.68 -8.38
N GLN A 19 -0.63 0.55 -9.46
CA GLN A 19 -1.25 1.70 -10.14
C GLN A 19 -2.20 2.46 -9.23
N PHE A 20 -3.04 1.77 -8.44
CA PHE A 20 -3.93 2.44 -7.50
C PHE A 20 -3.17 3.22 -6.43
N ILE A 21 -2.09 2.66 -5.90
CA ILE A 21 -1.26 3.34 -4.90
C ILE A 21 -0.57 4.54 -5.55
N LYS A 22 0.05 4.38 -6.73
CA LYS A 22 0.67 5.49 -7.49
C LYS A 22 -0.31 6.64 -7.78
N ALA A 23 -1.57 6.33 -8.03
CA ALA A 23 -2.59 7.34 -8.34
C ALA A 23 -3.10 8.12 -7.12
N ASN A 24 -2.88 7.62 -5.90
CA ASN A 24 -3.44 8.22 -4.67
C ASN A 24 -2.37 8.63 -3.64
N VAL A 25 -1.09 8.42 -3.95
CA VAL A 25 0.05 8.76 -3.08
C VAL A 25 0.95 9.73 -3.82
N ASP A 26 0.95 10.99 -3.39
CA ASP A 26 1.65 12.09 -4.07
C ASP A 26 3.17 11.85 -4.23
N ASP A 27 3.80 11.16 -3.26
CA ASP A 27 5.25 10.88 -3.24
C ASP A 27 5.59 9.38 -3.32
N TYR A 28 4.84 8.59 -4.10
CA TYR A 28 4.98 7.13 -4.15
C TYR A 28 6.44 6.61 -4.23
N HIS A 29 7.28 7.23 -5.07
CA HIS A 29 8.67 6.79 -5.30
C HIS A 29 9.64 7.13 -4.14
N GLN A 30 9.21 7.99 -3.22
CA GLN A 30 10.04 8.47 -2.11
C GLN A 30 9.48 8.09 -0.73
N ILE A 31 8.19 7.79 -0.63
CA ILE A 31 7.55 7.45 0.64
C ILE A 31 8.15 6.16 1.23
N SER A 32 8.49 6.23 2.52
CA SER A 32 8.90 5.05 3.26
C SER A 32 7.67 4.19 3.59
N THR A 33 7.86 2.89 3.76
CA THR A 33 6.75 2.00 4.14
C THR A 33 6.07 2.44 5.44
N ALA A 34 6.83 2.90 6.44
CA ALA A 34 6.21 3.35 7.69
C ALA A 34 5.49 4.69 7.56
N ASP A 35 5.97 5.61 6.73
CA ASP A 35 5.25 6.87 6.51
C ASP A 35 3.96 6.60 5.74
N PHE A 36 3.98 5.66 4.80
CA PHE A 36 2.78 5.17 4.14
C PHE A 36 1.77 4.60 5.15
N LEU A 37 2.20 3.70 6.06
CA LEU A 37 1.32 3.11 7.09
C LEU A 37 0.84 4.12 8.14
N LYS A 38 1.54 5.24 8.32
CA LYS A 38 1.11 6.35 9.20
C LYS A 38 0.07 7.23 8.52
N CYS A 39 0.27 7.54 7.23
CA CYS A 39 -0.58 8.47 6.49
C CYS A 39 -1.86 7.81 5.97
N TYR A 40 -1.83 6.51 5.67
CA TYR A 40 -2.92 5.82 4.98
C TYR A 40 -3.38 4.60 5.78
N ASN A 41 -4.57 4.70 6.35
CA ASN A 41 -5.29 3.58 6.97
C ASN A 41 -6.31 2.99 5.99
N VAL A 42 -6.86 1.81 6.32
CA VAL A 42 -7.86 1.11 5.50
C VAL A 42 -9.02 2.02 5.15
N ARG A 43 -9.53 2.79 6.12
CA ARG A 43 -10.64 3.73 5.87
C ARG A 43 -10.31 4.81 4.84
N THR A 44 -9.10 5.36 4.88
CA THR A 44 -8.63 6.35 3.90
C THR A 44 -8.47 5.71 2.54
N MET A 45 -7.88 4.51 2.48
CA MET A 45 -7.69 3.78 1.21
C MET A 45 -9.02 3.39 0.56
N LEU A 46 -10.06 3.04 1.33
CA LEU A 46 -11.40 2.75 0.79
C LEU A 46 -12.08 3.96 0.13
N ARG A 47 -11.59 5.18 0.38
CA ARG A 47 -12.08 6.40 -0.28
C ARG A 47 -11.36 6.68 -1.60
N TRP A 48 -10.28 5.96 -1.89
CA TRP A 48 -9.54 6.10 -3.13
C TRP A 48 -10.35 5.60 -4.32
N ARG A 49 -10.21 6.29 -5.44
CA ARG A 49 -10.91 5.91 -6.68
C ARG A 49 -10.40 4.54 -7.14
N ASN A 50 -11.34 3.64 -7.45
CA ASN A 50 -11.08 2.28 -7.93
C ASN A 50 -10.38 1.34 -6.93
N VAL A 51 -10.38 1.66 -5.64
CA VAL A 51 -9.86 0.78 -4.58
C VAL A 51 -11.01 0.15 -3.82
N GLY A 52 -11.05 -1.18 -3.86
CA GLY A 52 -12.04 -1.97 -3.13
C GLY A 52 -11.42 -2.82 -2.03
N HIS A 53 -12.26 -3.44 -1.20
CA HIS A 53 -11.84 -4.33 -0.12
C HIS A 53 -10.88 -5.44 -0.59
N LYS A 54 -11.09 -5.99 -1.80
CA LYS A 54 -10.20 -7.02 -2.35
C LYS A 54 -8.77 -6.52 -2.59
N SER A 55 -8.63 -5.30 -3.11
CA SER A 55 -7.31 -4.68 -3.33
C SER A 55 -6.60 -4.41 -2.02
N ILE A 56 -7.34 -3.92 -1.01
CA ILE A 56 -6.80 -3.67 0.33
C ILE A 56 -6.42 -4.98 1.02
N SER A 57 -7.21 -6.05 0.90
CA SER A 57 -6.89 -7.36 1.46
C SER A 57 -5.57 -7.89 0.89
N LYS A 58 -5.38 -7.83 -0.43
CA LYS A 58 -4.13 -8.23 -1.07
C LYS A 58 -2.94 -7.37 -0.62
N LEU A 59 -3.16 -6.07 -0.44
CA LEU A 59 -2.14 -5.17 0.08
C LEU A 59 -1.80 -5.49 1.56
N ALA A 60 -2.81 -5.82 2.37
CA ALA A 60 -2.63 -6.26 3.75
C ALA A 60 -1.81 -7.54 3.84
N GLU A 61 -2.09 -8.53 2.98
CA GLU A 61 -1.31 -9.78 2.90
C GLU A 61 0.18 -9.52 2.60
N VAL A 62 0.49 -8.51 1.77
CA VAL A 62 1.88 -8.12 1.49
C VAL A 62 2.54 -7.54 2.76
N PHE A 63 1.84 -6.69 3.51
CA PHE A 63 2.36 -6.13 4.75
C PHE A 63 2.50 -7.18 5.86
N ASP A 64 1.54 -8.10 5.98
CA ASP A 64 1.56 -9.18 6.97
C ASP A 64 2.79 -10.08 6.81
N LYS A 65 3.25 -10.32 5.56
CA LYS A 65 4.49 -11.07 5.29
C LYS A 65 5.74 -10.40 5.83
N GLU A 66 5.73 -9.08 5.99
CA GLU A 66 6.81 -8.29 6.59
C GLU A 66 6.58 -8.01 8.09
N GLY A 67 5.53 -8.59 8.69
CA GLY A 67 5.14 -8.34 10.08
C GLY A 67 4.58 -6.94 10.32
N LEU A 68 4.10 -6.28 9.26
CA LEU A 68 3.50 -4.95 9.28
C LEU A 68 1.97 -5.08 9.16
N SER A 69 1.22 -4.16 9.75
CA SER A 69 -0.24 -4.16 9.64
C SER A 69 -0.77 -2.82 9.15
N LEU A 70 -1.79 -2.89 8.29
CA LEU A 70 -2.59 -1.72 7.95
C LEU A 70 -3.48 -1.38 9.15
N LYS A 71 -3.42 -0.13 9.58
CA LYS A 71 -4.36 0.39 10.58
C LYS A 71 -5.74 0.51 9.95
N TYR A 72 -6.78 0.32 10.76
CA TYR A 72 -8.16 0.53 10.31
C TYR A 72 -8.49 2.02 10.16
#